data_AF-A0AAY4CRE1-F1
#
_entry.id   AF-A0AAY4CRE1-F1
#
_cell.length_a   1.000
_cell.length_b   1.000
_cell.length_c   1.000
_cell.angle_alpha   90.00
_cell.angle_beta   90.00
_cell.angle_gamma   90.00
#
_symmetry.space_group_name_H-M   'P 1'
#
loop_
_entity.id
_entity.type
_entity.pdbx_description
1 polymer ?
#
loop_
_entity_poly.entity_id
_entity_poly.type
_entity_poly.pdbx_seq_one_letter_code
_entity_poly.pdbx_strand_id
1 'polypeptide(L)'
;MTGEKTSPIINGKTEDAVDAEASNPGAARGNDKKVNERGQWNNKIEFVLSVAGEIIGLGNVWRFPYLCYKNGGGAFLVPYVIFFVCCGIPVFFLETALGQFTSEGGITCWRKVCPLFEGIGYATQVIEAHLNVYYVVILAWAIFYLFNCFTTELPWASCGHEWNTGCHGVIDSQPNEQNCMEFQNPNSSNISNPYATSPVMEFWERRVLKISSGIEHVGKLRWELALCLLVAWIICYFCIWKGPKSTGKVVYVTATFPYFMLVILLIRGITLPGAADGIKFYLYPDMSRLSDPQVWVDAGTQIFFSYAICLGCLTALGSYNSYHNNCYRDCIMLCCLNSGTSFVAGFAIFSVLGFMAYEQNVPIEMVAESGPGLAFIAYPKAVTMMPWAPLWACLFFMMLIFLGLDSQFVCVESLVTAVVDMYPKTFRVGYRRELLILGMSVVSFLVGLVMLTEGGMYVFQLFDYYAASGMCLLFVAIFESICIGWIYGSDRFYQNIEDMIGYKPIFFIKWCWKILTPGICTGIFLFYLIKYKPLKYNNVYTYPDWGYGIGWTMALSSMVCIPLGIVVKIWKTEGTLSEVRIRNSGHLPVSLFHLMLFLVLCYSSSVASSFPFDSPLTTFFRILRTV
;
A
#
# COMPACT_ATOMS: atom_id res chain seq x y z
N MET A 1 13.38 69.07 8.89
CA MET A 1 14.68 68.42 9.12
C MET A 1 14.69 67.87 10.54
N THR A 2 15.26 66.67 10.67
CA THR A 2 15.77 65.92 11.85
C THR A 2 14.83 65.30 12.90
N GLY A 3 15.09 64.01 13.12
CA GLY A 3 14.74 63.15 14.26
C GLY A 3 13.50 62.26 14.01
N GLU A 4 13.43 60.96 14.27
CA GLU A 4 14.31 59.93 14.86
C GLU A 4 13.46 58.62 14.76
N LYS A 5 14.04 57.43 14.52
CA LYS A 5 13.56 56.14 15.09
C LYS A 5 14.41 54.92 14.72
N THR A 6 14.47 54.06 15.71
CA THR A 6 15.34 52.91 16.01
C THR A 6 14.97 51.60 15.27
N SER A 7 15.95 50.70 15.14
CA SER A 7 15.76 49.27 14.84
C SER A 7 16.87 48.46 15.54
N PRO A 8 16.56 47.29 16.15
CA PRO A 8 17.58 46.26 16.40
C PRO A 8 17.24 44.96 15.63
N ILE A 9 18.15 44.50 14.75
CA ILE A 9 19.22 43.50 14.94
C ILE A 9 18.74 42.05 14.71
N ILE A 10 19.21 41.47 13.59
CA ILE A 10 19.24 40.03 13.27
C ILE A 10 20.70 39.65 12.94
N ASN A 11 21.08 38.47 13.43
CA ASN A 11 22.18 37.57 13.02
C ASN A 11 23.66 37.86 13.35
N GLY A 12 24.32 36.78 13.78
CA GLY A 12 25.70 36.47 13.37
C GLY A 12 26.51 35.67 14.38
N LYS A 13 26.60 34.34 14.22
CA LYS A 13 27.60 33.47 14.85
C LYS A 13 29.00 33.77 14.30
N THR A 14 30.03 33.52 15.11
CA THR A 14 31.36 33.07 14.64
C THR A 14 31.99 32.11 15.64
N GLU A 15 32.69 31.12 15.09
CA GLU A 15 33.30 29.95 15.73
C GLU A 15 34.65 30.25 16.41
N ASP A 16 35.03 29.30 17.27
CA ASP A 16 36.37 28.91 17.74
C ASP A 16 37.16 29.79 18.73
N ALA A 17 37.21 29.31 19.98
CA ALA A 17 38.44 29.25 20.78
C ALA A 17 38.33 28.18 21.89
N VAL A 18 39.31 27.29 21.91
CA VAL A 18 39.60 26.26 22.91
C VAL A 18 40.23 26.91 24.15
N ASP A 19 39.80 26.55 25.37
CA ASP A 19 40.72 26.10 26.43
C ASP A 19 39.99 25.63 27.70
N ALA A 20 40.70 24.76 28.41
CA ALA A 20 40.23 23.88 29.46
C ALA A 20 40.16 24.54 30.84
N GLU A 21 39.19 24.11 31.65
CA GLU A 21 39.44 23.95 33.08
C GLU A 21 38.56 22.83 33.67
N ALA A 22 39.23 21.82 34.21
CA ALA A 22 38.66 20.68 34.87
C ALA A 22 38.62 20.92 36.38
N SER A 23 37.51 20.61 37.05
CA SER A 23 37.47 19.78 38.27
C SER A 23 36.10 19.83 38.96
N ASN A 24 35.34 18.74 38.86
CA ASN A 24 34.70 18.16 40.04
C ASN A 24 34.36 16.67 39.80
N PRO A 25 35.20 15.72 40.25
CA PRO A 25 34.93 14.30 40.11
C PRO A 25 34.30 13.79 41.42
N GLY A 26 32.96 13.83 41.53
CA GLY A 26 32.33 13.29 42.73
C GLY A 26 30.88 13.66 43.00
N ALA A 27 29.97 13.49 42.03
CA ALA A 27 28.55 13.36 42.35
C ALA A 27 27.79 12.67 41.20
N ALA A 28 27.23 11.50 41.50
CA ALA A 28 26.24 10.76 40.71
C ALA A 28 26.62 10.38 39.26
N ARG A 29 27.28 9.23 39.07
CA ARG A 29 27.14 8.42 37.85
C ARG A 29 25.71 7.85 37.80
N GLY A 30 24.75 8.69 37.39
CA GLY A 30 23.53 8.21 36.77
C GLY A 30 23.89 7.65 35.41
N ASN A 31 23.51 6.40 35.13
CA ASN A 31 23.77 5.72 33.87
C ASN A 31 22.81 6.24 32.77
N ASP A 32 22.75 7.56 32.57
CA ASP A 32 21.91 8.18 31.56
C ASP A 32 22.54 7.95 30.18
N LYS A 33 22.16 6.82 29.57
CA LYS A 33 22.55 6.50 28.21
C LYS A 33 22.08 7.62 27.29
N LYS A 34 23.01 8.27 26.58
CA LYS A 34 22.74 9.35 25.65
C LYS A 34 21.67 8.93 24.63
N VAL A 35 20.56 9.66 24.62
CA VAL A 35 19.47 9.45 23.65
C VAL A 35 19.91 10.09 22.33
N ASN A 36 19.96 9.28 21.27
CA ASN A 36 20.27 9.73 19.92
C ASN A 36 19.14 10.62 19.40
N GLU A 37 19.51 11.65 18.64
CA GLU A 37 18.55 12.49 17.94
C GLU A 37 17.79 11.67 16.88
N ARG A 38 16.52 12.01 16.66
CA ARG A 38 15.60 11.31 15.74
C ARG A 38 16.09 11.33 14.29
N GLY A 39 16.88 12.32 13.91
CA GLY A 39 17.30 12.59 12.54
C GLY A 39 16.23 13.33 11.73
N GLN A 40 16.66 13.90 10.61
CA GLN A 40 15.84 14.54 9.58
C GLN A 40 16.36 14.09 8.21
N TRP A 41 15.59 14.35 7.16
CA TRP A 41 16.09 14.20 5.78
C TRP A 41 17.32 15.08 5.57
N ASN A 42 18.35 14.59 4.86
CA ASN A 42 19.54 15.43 4.61
C ASN A 42 19.23 16.56 3.63
N ASN A 43 18.31 16.32 2.69
CA ASN A 43 17.85 17.30 1.74
C ASN A 43 16.41 17.01 1.31
N LYS A 44 15.79 17.98 0.64
CA LYS A 44 14.40 17.89 0.16
C LYS A 44 14.17 16.81 -0.90
N ILE A 45 15.18 16.52 -1.74
CA ILE A 45 15.07 15.52 -2.80
C ILE A 45 14.93 14.12 -2.18
N GLU A 46 15.66 13.83 -1.11
CA GLU A 46 15.55 12.56 -0.37
C GLU A 46 14.12 12.34 0.15
N PHE A 47 13.47 13.37 0.68
CA PHE A 47 12.05 13.31 1.06
C PHE A 47 11.15 13.05 -0.15
N VAL A 48 11.28 13.87 -1.21
CA VAL A 48 10.42 13.77 -2.40
C VAL A 48 10.55 12.42 -3.08
N LEU A 49 11.77 11.88 -3.23
CA LEU A 49 12.01 10.57 -3.82
C LEU A 49 11.52 9.44 -2.91
N SER A 50 11.66 9.56 -1.59
CA SER A 50 11.14 8.55 -0.66
C SER A 50 9.61 8.47 -0.71
N VAL A 51 8.93 9.63 -0.75
CA VAL A 51 7.47 9.65 -0.91
C VAL A 51 7.05 9.21 -2.31
N ALA A 52 7.79 9.58 -3.35
CA ALA A 52 7.51 9.12 -4.71
C ALA A 52 7.66 7.59 -4.84
N GLY A 53 8.69 7.00 -4.24
CA GLY A 53 8.89 5.54 -4.22
C GLY A 53 7.81 4.80 -3.43
N GLU A 54 7.28 5.39 -2.35
CA GLU A 54 6.15 4.81 -1.62
C GLU A 54 4.87 4.77 -2.46
N ILE A 55 4.51 5.92 -3.05
CA ILE A 55 3.20 6.10 -3.69
C ILE A 55 3.19 5.55 -5.13
N ILE A 56 4.36 5.29 -5.71
CA ILE A 56 4.52 4.73 -7.06
C ILE A 56 5.09 3.34 -6.91
N GLY A 57 4.17 2.41 -6.68
CA GLY A 57 4.48 1.00 -6.49
C GLY A 57 3.89 0.14 -7.60
N LEU A 58 3.75 -1.15 -7.28
CA LEU A 58 3.20 -2.15 -8.18
C LEU A 58 1.77 -1.80 -8.63
N GLY A 59 0.97 -1.21 -7.73
CA GLY A 59 -0.43 -0.81 -7.97
C GLY A 59 -0.61 0.10 -9.19
N ASN A 60 0.36 0.97 -9.46
CA ASN A 60 0.34 1.89 -10.60
C ASN A 60 0.50 1.16 -11.95
N VAL A 61 1.27 0.08 -11.95
CA VAL A 61 1.61 -0.68 -13.16
C VAL A 61 0.58 -1.76 -13.44
N TRP A 62 0.15 -2.53 -12.43
CA TRP A 62 -0.68 -3.71 -12.67
C TRP A 62 -2.16 -3.60 -12.29
N ARG A 63 -2.55 -2.59 -11.50
CA ARG A 63 -3.89 -2.50 -10.93
C ARG A 63 -4.65 -1.36 -11.58
N PHE A 64 -4.07 -0.16 -11.61
CA PHE A 64 -4.72 0.98 -12.25
C PHE A 64 -5.09 0.71 -13.73
N PRO A 65 -4.20 0.19 -14.59
CA PRO A 65 -4.56 -0.05 -15.98
C PRO A 65 -5.68 -1.09 -16.13
N TYR A 66 -5.62 -2.17 -15.34
CA TYR A 66 -6.65 -3.19 -15.31
C TYR A 66 -8.01 -2.64 -14.86
N LEU A 67 -8.03 -1.81 -13.81
CA LEU A 67 -9.26 -1.17 -13.32
C LEU A 67 -9.84 -0.20 -14.35
N CYS A 68 -8.99 0.55 -15.05
CA CYS A 68 -9.43 1.44 -16.13
C CYS A 68 -10.16 0.63 -17.22
N TYR A 69 -9.54 -0.44 -17.72
CA TYR A 69 -10.15 -1.35 -18.69
C TYR A 69 -11.48 -1.95 -18.18
N LYS A 70 -11.46 -2.61 -17.02
CA LYS A 70 -12.62 -3.31 -16.44
C LYS A 70 -13.82 -2.38 -16.19
N ASN A 71 -13.55 -1.11 -15.88
CA ASN A 71 -14.57 -0.16 -15.44
C ASN A 71 -14.96 0.87 -16.52
N GLY A 72 -14.85 0.50 -17.79
CA GLY A 72 -15.36 1.28 -18.92
C GLY A 72 -14.32 2.19 -19.57
N GLY A 73 -13.05 1.80 -19.53
CA GLY A 73 -11.95 2.50 -20.14
C GLY A 73 -11.85 3.95 -19.65
N GLY A 74 -11.84 4.90 -20.58
CA GLY A 74 -11.75 6.32 -20.26
C GLY A 74 -12.88 6.87 -19.37
N ALA A 75 -14.04 6.19 -19.30
CA ALA A 75 -15.11 6.59 -18.39
C ALA A 75 -14.71 6.45 -16.92
N PHE A 76 -13.88 5.46 -16.57
CA PHE A 76 -13.35 5.27 -15.22
C PHE A 76 -12.55 6.47 -14.69
N LEU A 77 -11.98 7.28 -15.59
CA LEU A 77 -11.23 8.47 -15.21
C LEU A 77 -12.11 9.53 -14.53
N VAL A 78 -13.42 9.55 -14.79
CA VAL A 78 -14.36 10.50 -14.16
C VAL A 78 -14.42 10.28 -12.64
N PRO A 79 -14.84 9.11 -12.12
CA PRO A 79 -14.82 8.87 -10.68
C PRO A 79 -13.40 8.93 -10.12
N TYR A 80 -12.39 8.44 -10.84
CA TYR A 80 -11.00 8.51 -10.39
C TYR A 80 -10.54 9.96 -10.14
N VAL A 81 -10.81 10.90 -11.05
CA VAL A 81 -10.46 12.32 -10.88
C VAL A 81 -11.26 12.98 -9.75
N ILE A 82 -12.52 12.60 -9.55
CA ILE A 82 -13.31 13.08 -8.42
C ILE A 82 -12.66 12.65 -7.10
N PHE A 83 -12.27 11.37 -6.97
CA PHE A 83 -11.56 10.88 -5.79
C PHE A 83 -10.20 11.54 -5.61
N PHE A 84 -9.45 11.73 -6.70
CA PHE A 84 -8.17 12.42 -6.69
C PHE A 84 -8.26 13.83 -6.09
N VAL A 85 -9.24 14.63 -6.53
CA VAL A 85 -9.41 16.03 -6.08
C VAL A 85 -10.08 16.11 -4.70
N CYS A 86 -11.10 15.30 -4.43
CA CYS A 86 -11.91 15.42 -3.23
C CYS A 86 -11.42 14.59 -2.04
N CYS A 87 -10.61 13.55 -2.26
CA CYS A 87 -10.12 12.65 -1.21
C CYS A 87 -8.60 12.50 -1.25
N GLY A 88 -8.02 12.15 -2.40
CA GLY A 88 -6.58 11.90 -2.56
C GLY A 88 -5.71 13.07 -2.11
N ILE A 89 -5.73 14.20 -2.83
CA ILE A 89 -4.94 15.39 -2.48
C ILE A 89 -5.22 15.86 -1.05
N PRO A 90 -6.49 16.02 -0.61
CA PRO A 90 -6.77 16.51 0.73
C PRO A 90 -6.23 15.61 1.85
N VAL A 91 -6.46 14.29 1.79
CA VAL A 91 -6.02 13.38 2.87
C VAL A 91 -4.50 13.22 2.85
N PHE A 92 -3.90 13.13 1.66
CA PHE A 92 -2.45 13.10 1.49
C PHE A 92 -1.76 14.30 2.13
N PHE A 93 -2.30 15.50 1.86
CA PHE A 93 -1.80 16.73 2.45
C PHE A 93 -2.05 16.79 3.95
N LEU A 94 -3.20 16.30 4.44
CA LEU A 94 -3.51 16.22 5.85
C LEU A 94 -2.45 15.39 6.59
N GLU A 95 -2.21 14.14 6.19
CA GLU A 95 -1.27 13.25 6.87
C GLU A 95 0.16 13.79 6.84
N THR A 96 0.59 14.32 5.69
CA THR A 96 1.95 14.88 5.53
C THR A 96 2.14 16.13 6.39
N ALA A 97 1.19 17.06 6.37
CA ALA A 97 1.24 18.28 7.16
C ALA A 97 1.15 17.98 8.67
N LEU A 98 0.31 17.01 9.04
CA LEU A 98 0.14 16.54 10.41
C LEU A 98 1.45 15.92 10.96
N GLY A 99 2.12 15.09 10.16
CA GLY A 99 3.45 14.56 10.47
C GLY A 99 4.49 15.67 10.65
N GLN A 100 4.60 16.58 9.68
CA GLN A 100 5.56 17.69 9.72
C GLN A 100 5.35 18.61 10.93
N PHE A 101 4.09 18.99 11.19
CA PHE A 101 3.73 19.87 12.29
C PHE A 101 4.11 19.29 13.66
N THR A 102 3.82 18.00 13.86
CA THR A 102 4.05 17.36 15.16
C THR A 102 5.47 16.85 15.34
N SER A 103 6.19 16.59 14.24
CA SER A 103 7.51 15.93 14.22
C SER A 103 7.50 14.56 14.94
N GLU A 104 6.38 13.84 14.82
CA GLU A 104 6.09 12.57 15.50
C GLU A 104 5.48 11.56 14.51
N GLY A 105 5.66 10.27 14.79
CA GLY A 105 5.07 9.16 14.03
C GLY A 105 3.55 9.02 14.22
N GLY A 106 2.96 8.05 13.52
CA GLY A 106 1.51 7.90 13.38
C GLY A 106 0.74 7.88 14.71
N ILE A 107 1.21 7.17 15.74
CA ILE A 107 0.48 7.09 17.03
C ILE A 107 0.65 8.36 17.88
N THR A 108 1.90 8.79 18.08
CA THR A 108 2.21 9.92 18.98
C THR A 108 1.72 11.26 18.42
N CYS A 109 1.61 11.37 17.11
CA CYS A 109 0.99 12.50 16.44
C CYS A 109 -0.47 12.71 16.87
N TRP A 110 -1.32 11.68 16.73
CA TRP A 110 -2.72 11.75 17.17
C TRP A 110 -2.86 12.00 18.67
N ARG A 111 -1.95 11.44 19.48
CA ARG A 111 -1.90 11.71 20.93
C ARG A 111 -1.69 13.19 21.25
N LYS A 112 -0.90 13.93 20.46
CA LYS A 112 -0.68 15.37 20.65
C LYS A 112 -1.83 16.23 20.11
N VAL A 113 -2.41 15.84 18.98
CA VAL A 113 -3.44 16.63 18.29
C VAL A 113 -4.82 16.42 18.89
N CYS A 114 -5.25 15.16 19.03
CA CYS A 114 -6.53 14.80 19.62
C CYS A 114 -6.42 13.46 20.38
N PRO A 115 -6.12 13.49 21.69
CA PRO A 115 -5.95 12.29 22.50
C PRO A 115 -7.12 11.30 22.45
N LEU A 116 -8.35 11.78 22.26
CA LEU A 116 -9.53 10.92 22.13
C LEU A 116 -9.45 10.01 20.89
N PHE A 117 -8.85 10.51 19.81
CA PHE A 117 -8.69 9.81 18.52
C PHE A 117 -7.30 9.19 18.36
N GLU A 118 -6.56 8.97 19.45
CA GLU A 118 -5.29 8.23 19.43
C GLU A 118 -5.45 6.83 18.79
N GLY A 119 -6.65 6.24 18.87
CA GLY A 119 -7.01 4.99 18.22
C GLY A 119 -6.84 4.99 16.69
N ILE A 120 -6.90 6.15 16.02
CA ILE A 120 -6.61 6.28 14.58
C ILE A 120 -5.17 5.85 14.30
N GLY A 121 -4.22 6.32 15.11
CA GLY A 121 -2.81 5.94 14.97
C GLY A 121 -2.60 4.45 15.15
N TYR A 122 -3.26 3.81 16.12
CA TYR A 122 -3.16 2.34 16.26
C TYR A 122 -3.79 1.60 15.08
N ALA A 123 -4.94 2.07 14.56
CA ALA A 123 -5.60 1.48 13.41
C ALA A 123 -4.68 1.46 12.18
N THR A 124 -4.03 2.59 11.87
CA THR A 124 -3.10 2.67 10.73
C THR A 124 -1.90 1.74 10.90
N GLN A 125 -1.29 1.68 12.10
CA GLN A 125 -0.18 0.76 12.35
C GLN A 125 -0.57 -0.72 12.26
N VAL A 126 -1.81 -1.08 12.62
CA VAL A 126 -2.30 -2.46 12.44
C VAL A 126 -2.46 -2.79 10.95
N ILE A 127 -3.04 -1.89 10.15
CA ILE A 127 -3.13 -2.08 8.68
C ILE A 127 -1.72 -2.24 8.10
N GLU A 128 -0.81 -1.37 8.50
CA GLU A 128 0.58 -1.38 8.03
C GLU A 128 1.32 -2.66 8.40
N ALA A 129 1.09 -3.18 9.61
CA ALA A 129 1.67 -4.45 10.03
C ALA A 129 1.19 -5.63 9.18
N HIS A 130 -0.07 -5.66 8.76
CA HIS A 130 -0.56 -6.67 7.83
C HIS A 130 0.06 -6.50 6.44
N LEU A 131 0.11 -5.25 5.93
CA LEU A 131 0.69 -4.92 4.63
C LEU A 131 2.16 -5.34 4.54
N ASN A 132 2.93 -5.01 5.57
CA ASN A 132 4.35 -5.34 5.69
C ASN A 132 4.65 -6.85 5.56
N VAL A 133 3.71 -7.72 5.96
CA VAL A 133 3.89 -9.19 5.91
C VAL A 133 3.59 -9.77 4.53
N TYR A 134 2.51 -9.33 3.87
CA TYR A 134 2.13 -9.93 2.58
C TYR A 134 2.80 -9.25 1.38
N TYR A 135 3.06 -7.94 1.43
CA TYR A 135 3.58 -7.20 0.29
C TYR A 135 4.99 -7.68 -0.11
N VAL A 136 5.83 -7.99 0.89
CA VAL A 136 7.19 -8.55 0.66
C VAL A 136 7.19 -9.90 -0.04
N VAL A 137 6.08 -10.65 -0.01
CA VAL A 137 5.96 -11.94 -0.74
C VAL A 137 6.02 -11.70 -2.25
N ILE A 138 5.51 -10.56 -2.72
CA ILE A 138 5.58 -10.19 -4.14
C ILE A 138 7.04 -9.96 -4.57
N LEU A 139 7.83 -9.33 -3.71
CA LEU A 139 9.27 -9.16 -3.93
C LEU A 139 9.97 -10.51 -4.04
N ALA A 140 9.60 -11.48 -3.20
CA ALA A 140 10.14 -12.83 -3.28
C ALA A 140 9.83 -13.50 -4.63
N TRP A 141 8.60 -13.35 -5.15
CA TRP A 141 8.25 -13.83 -6.50
C TRP A 141 9.05 -13.11 -7.58
N ALA A 142 9.19 -11.78 -7.52
CA ALA A 142 9.95 -11.02 -8.51
C ALA A 142 11.45 -11.39 -8.52
N ILE A 143 12.05 -11.59 -7.34
CA ILE A 143 13.43 -12.10 -7.19
C ILE A 143 13.56 -13.51 -7.77
N PHE A 144 12.58 -14.38 -7.52
CA PHE A 144 12.56 -15.73 -8.10
C PHE A 144 12.57 -15.68 -9.63
N TYR A 145 11.70 -14.87 -10.24
CA TYR A 145 11.66 -14.70 -11.69
C TYR A 145 12.97 -14.09 -12.22
N LEU A 146 13.53 -13.09 -11.54
CA LEU A 146 14.81 -12.48 -11.93
C LEU A 146 15.93 -13.51 -12.00
N PHE A 147 16.04 -14.42 -11.02
CA PHE A 147 17.04 -15.50 -11.06
C PHE A 147 16.83 -16.47 -12.24
N ASN A 148 15.59 -16.66 -12.67
CA ASN A 148 15.25 -17.49 -13.82
C ASN A 148 15.41 -16.77 -15.18
N CYS A 149 15.74 -15.47 -15.20
CA CYS A 149 16.03 -14.72 -16.42
C CYS A 149 17.46 -14.92 -16.96
N PHE A 150 18.39 -15.43 -16.14
CA PHE A 150 19.80 -15.60 -16.53
C PHE A 150 20.02 -16.87 -17.37
N THR A 151 19.40 -16.90 -18.54
CA THR A 151 19.37 -18.04 -19.48
C THR A 151 19.29 -17.53 -20.92
N THR A 152 19.54 -18.41 -21.89
CA THR A 152 19.35 -18.12 -23.32
C THR A 152 17.88 -18.16 -23.72
N GLU A 153 17.13 -19.13 -23.19
CA GLU A 153 15.70 -19.30 -23.40
C GLU A 153 14.99 -19.25 -22.06
N LEU A 154 13.93 -18.43 -21.98
CA LEU A 154 13.18 -18.23 -20.74
C LEU A 154 12.42 -19.51 -20.35
N PRO A 155 12.41 -19.93 -19.07
CA PRO A 155 11.80 -21.20 -18.67
C PRO A 155 10.27 -21.29 -18.82
N TRP A 156 9.62 -20.15 -19.08
CA TRP A 156 8.19 -20.05 -19.33
C TRP A 156 7.86 -19.85 -20.82
N ALA A 157 8.86 -19.89 -21.71
CA ALA A 157 8.65 -19.73 -23.15
C ALA A 157 8.13 -21.00 -23.83
N SER A 158 8.51 -22.18 -23.34
CA SER A 158 8.24 -23.49 -23.96
C SER A 158 7.59 -24.47 -22.99
N CYS A 159 6.93 -25.49 -23.56
CA CYS A 159 6.48 -26.68 -22.85
C CYS A 159 7.59 -27.75 -22.97
N GLY A 160 7.82 -28.53 -21.91
CA GLY A 160 8.84 -29.58 -21.92
C GLY A 160 9.66 -29.68 -20.63
N HIS A 161 9.34 -28.85 -19.65
CA HIS A 161 9.98 -28.85 -18.35
C HIS A 161 9.25 -29.78 -17.37
N GLU A 162 9.94 -30.16 -16.29
CA GLU A 162 9.47 -31.10 -15.25
C GLU A 162 8.11 -30.75 -14.63
N TRP A 163 7.73 -29.47 -14.67
CA TRP A 163 6.47 -28.96 -14.12
C TRP A 163 5.31 -28.96 -15.11
N ASN A 164 5.58 -29.18 -16.41
CA ASN A 164 4.56 -29.15 -17.42
C ASN A 164 3.72 -30.43 -17.45
N THR A 165 2.45 -30.29 -17.80
CA THR A 165 1.58 -31.45 -18.02
C THR A 165 1.95 -32.20 -19.30
N GLY A 166 2.09 -33.53 -19.23
CA GLY A 166 2.38 -34.37 -20.40
C GLY A 166 3.85 -34.48 -20.82
N CYS A 167 4.81 -34.23 -19.92
CA CYS A 167 6.23 -34.36 -20.21
C CYS A 167 6.71 -35.82 -20.38
N HIS A 168 7.46 -36.05 -21.46
CA HIS A 168 8.15 -37.31 -21.78
C HIS A 168 9.19 -37.66 -20.71
N GLY A 169 8.85 -38.59 -19.82
CA GLY A 169 9.75 -39.06 -18.76
C GLY A 169 9.16 -40.12 -17.84
N VAL A 170 7.83 -40.31 -17.84
CA VAL A 170 7.16 -41.44 -17.21
C VAL A 170 6.70 -42.38 -18.32
N ILE A 171 7.24 -43.59 -18.35
CA ILE A 171 7.06 -44.60 -19.41
C ILE A 171 5.61 -45.15 -19.51
N ASP A 172 4.66 -44.66 -18.70
CA ASP A 172 3.34 -45.29 -18.54
C ASP A 172 2.14 -44.32 -18.44
N SER A 173 2.20 -43.13 -19.04
CA SER A 173 1.01 -42.26 -19.13
C SER A 173 0.40 -42.27 -20.54
N GLN A 174 -0.90 -42.53 -20.60
CA GLN A 174 -1.71 -42.62 -21.82
C GLN A 174 -1.54 -41.40 -22.76
N PRO A 175 -1.79 -41.54 -24.08
CA PRO A 175 -1.54 -40.50 -25.10
C PRO A 175 -2.40 -39.23 -25.00
N ASN A 176 -3.24 -39.07 -23.98
CA ASN A 176 -4.33 -38.08 -23.94
C ASN A 176 -4.18 -36.95 -22.91
N GLU A 177 -3.03 -36.80 -22.24
CA GLU A 177 -2.83 -35.78 -21.17
C GLU A 177 -1.75 -34.73 -21.50
N GLN A 178 -1.53 -34.41 -22.78
CA GLN A 178 -0.76 -33.21 -23.16
C GLN A 178 -1.67 -31.98 -23.13
N ASN A 179 -1.77 -31.35 -21.96
CA ASN A 179 -2.56 -30.13 -21.78
C ASN A 179 -1.72 -28.85 -21.95
N CYS A 180 -0.40 -28.89 -21.73
CA CYS A 180 0.49 -27.77 -22.06
C CYS A 180 0.65 -27.67 -23.57
N MET A 181 0.19 -26.58 -24.16
CA MET A 181 0.40 -26.31 -25.58
C MET A 181 1.24 -25.05 -25.76
N GLU A 182 2.37 -25.23 -26.45
CA GLU A 182 3.03 -24.12 -27.12
C GLU A 182 2.12 -23.60 -28.23
N PHE A 183 2.09 -22.30 -28.42
CA PHE A 183 1.19 -21.70 -29.39
C PHE A 183 1.64 -22.07 -30.81
N GLN A 184 0.88 -22.94 -31.49
CA GLN A 184 1.15 -23.37 -32.87
C GLN A 184 0.72 -22.31 -33.89
N ASN A 185 1.47 -22.22 -34.98
CA ASN A 185 1.13 -21.45 -36.18
C ASN A 185 -0.31 -21.77 -36.64
N PRO A 186 -1.11 -20.78 -37.09
CA PRO A 186 -2.55 -20.92 -37.38
C PRO A 186 -2.92 -21.88 -38.53
N ASN A 187 -1.94 -22.48 -39.20
CA ASN A 187 -2.16 -23.51 -40.23
C ASN A 187 -2.31 -24.94 -39.66
N SER A 188 -2.30 -25.12 -38.35
CA SER A 188 -2.50 -26.41 -37.67
C SER A 188 -3.97 -26.57 -37.26
N SER A 189 -4.79 -27.07 -38.18
CA SER A 189 -6.15 -27.51 -37.86
C SER A 189 -6.10 -28.83 -37.08
N ASN A 190 -6.33 -28.80 -35.76
CA ASN A 190 -7.24 -29.69 -35.04
C ASN A 190 -7.00 -29.66 -33.52
N ILE A 191 -8.13 -29.64 -32.79
CA ILE A 191 -8.30 -29.78 -31.33
C ILE A 191 -8.17 -28.45 -30.56
N SER A 192 -9.29 -27.72 -30.49
CA SER A 192 -9.55 -26.79 -29.39
C SER A 192 -9.79 -27.60 -28.12
N ASN A 193 -8.72 -28.09 -27.49
CA ASN A 193 -8.80 -28.74 -26.18
C ASN A 193 -9.24 -27.67 -25.16
N PRO A 194 -10.45 -27.76 -24.56
CA PRO A 194 -10.92 -26.77 -23.59
C PRO A 194 -10.10 -26.76 -22.29
N TYR A 195 -9.22 -27.74 -22.09
CA TYR A 195 -8.30 -27.85 -20.95
C TYR A 195 -6.85 -27.46 -21.30
N ALA A 196 -6.61 -26.86 -22.48
CA ALA A 196 -5.27 -26.42 -22.87
C ALA A 196 -4.77 -25.28 -21.97
N THR A 197 -3.55 -25.44 -21.45
CA THR A 197 -2.85 -24.47 -20.61
C THR A 197 -1.64 -23.92 -21.34
N SER A 198 -1.24 -22.68 -21.00
CA SER A 198 -0.04 -22.06 -21.58
C SER A 198 1.20 -22.35 -20.74
N PRO A 199 2.41 -22.39 -21.32
CA PRO A 199 3.65 -22.68 -20.58
C PRO A 199 3.90 -21.68 -19.44
N VAL A 200 3.50 -20.42 -19.61
CA VAL A 200 3.63 -19.38 -18.57
C VAL A 200 2.67 -19.60 -17.40
N MET A 201 1.43 -20.00 -17.68
CA MET A 201 0.46 -20.37 -16.63
C MET A 201 0.97 -21.57 -15.82
N GLU A 202 1.47 -22.61 -16.49
CA GLU A 202 2.01 -23.78 -15.80
C GLU A 202 3.30 -23.45 -15.03
N PHE A 203 4.15 -22.57 -15.55
CA PHE A 203 5.30 -22.08 -14.80
C PHE A 203 4.85 -21.38 -13.51
N TRP A 204 3.87 -20.48 -13.57
CA TRP A 204 3.35 -19.80 -12.37
C TRP A 204 2.69 -20.77 -11.38
N GLU A 205 1.71 -21.55 -11.83
CA GLU A 205 0.89 -22.39 -10.94
C GLU A 205 1.65 -23.64 -10.46
N ARG A 206 2.46 -24.28 -11.32
CA ARG A 206 3.08 -25.58 -11.04
C ARG A 206 4.57 -25.50 -10.73
N ARG A 207 5.31 -24.47 -11.16
CA ARG A 207 6.74 -24.32 -10.83
C ARG A 207 6.98 -23.31 -9.72
N VAL A 208 6.39 -22.13 -9.80
CA VAL A 208 6.59 -21.07 -8.81
C VAL A 208 5.79 -21.41 -7.56
N LEU A 209 4.46 -21.41 -7.66
CA LEU A 209 3.56 -21.59 -6.52
C LEU A 209 3.45 -23.05 -6.08
N LYS A 210 3.37 -24.00 -7.03
CA LYS A 210 2.87 -25.37 -6.78
C LYS A 210 1.53 -25.32 -6.05
N ILE A 211 0.60 -24.56 -6.63
CA ILE A 211 -0.64 -24.21 -5.96
C ILE A 211 -1.45 -25.47 -5.61
N SER A 212 -1.93 -25.51 -4.36
CA SER A 212 -2.80 -26.59 -3.88
C SER A 212 -4.25 -26.40 -4.35
N SER A 213 -5.12 -27.36 -4.05
CA SER A 213 -6.55 -27.28 -4.42
C SER A 213 -7.35 -26.25 -3.61
N GLY A 214 -6.84 -25.81 -2.46
CA GLY A 214 -7.55 -24.94 -1.54
C GLY A 214 -6.75 -24.55 -0.30
N ILE A 215 -7.29 -23.61 0.47
CA ILE A 215 -6.65 -23.09 1.69
C ILE A 215 -6.58 -24.15 2.81
N GLU A 216 -7.44 -25.16 2.77
CA GLU A 216 -7.41 -26.32 3.68
C GLU A 216 -6.15 -27.17 3.48
N HIS A 217 -5.57 -27.12 2.27
CA HIS A 217 -4.44 -27.92 1.86
C HIS A 217 -3.19 -27.04 1.76
N VAL A 218 -2.62 -26.68 2.91
CA VAL A 218 -1.41 -25.82 3.00
C VAL A 218 -0.22 -26.42 2.23
N GLY A 219 -0.07 -27.74 2.24
CA GLY A 219 1.00 -28.44 1.51
C GLY A 219 2.41 -28.13 2.05
N LYS A 220 3.42 -28.24 1.18
CA LYS A 220 4.84 -28.04 1.55
C LYS A 220 5.30 -26.59 1.38
N LEU A 221 6.33 -26.20 2.14
CA LEU A 221 6.99 -24.90 1.97
C LEU A 221 7.84 -24.89 0.70
N ARG A 222 7.69 -23.86 -0.14
CA ARG A 222 8.54 -23.62 -1.31
C ARG A 222 9.88 -23.00 -0.86
N TRP A 223 10.86 -23.85 -0.56
CA TRP A 223 12.14 -23.42 0.02
C TRP A 223 12.91 -22.38 -0.82
N GLU A 224 12.82 -22.46 -2.15
CA GLU A 224 13.43 -21.47 -3.06
C GLU A 224 12.81 -20.08 -2.87
N LEU A 225 11.48 -20.01 -2.78
CA LEU A 225 10.79 -18.75 -2.48
C LEU A 225 11.11 -18.26 -1.06
N ALA A 226 11.29 -19.17 -0.09
CA ALA A 226 11.70 -18.81 1.26
C ALA A 226 13.10 -18.16 1.27
N LEU A 227 14.03 -18.62 0.42
CA LEU A 227 15.32 -17.96 0.22
C LEU A 227 15.17 -16.61 -0.48
N CYS A 228 14.33 -16.49 -1.50
CA CYS A 228 14.05 -15.20 -2.14
C CYS A 228 13.45 -14.19 -1.16
N LEU A 229 12.55 -14.64 -0.27
CA LEU A 229 11.99 -13.82 0.80
C LEU A 229 13.04 -13.41 1.82
N LEU A 230 13.95 -14.31 2.20
CA LEU A 230 15.08 -13.99 3.08
C LEU A 230 15.96 -12.90 2.44
N VAL A 231 16.28 -13.04 1.15
CA VAL A 231 17.04 -12.02 0.39
C VAL A 231 16.30 -10.68 0.37
N ALA A 232 15.00 -10.67 0.12
CA ALA A 232 14.19 -9.45 0.14
C ALA A 232 14.27 -8.73 1.50
N TRP A 233 14.14 -9.47 2.61
CA TRP A 233 14.27 -8.90 3.96
C TRP A 233 15.67 -8.42 4.30
N ILE A 234 16.71 -9.12 3.85
CA ILE A 234 18.11 -8.68 4.03
C ILE A 234 18.33 -7.34 3.32
N ILE A 235 17.86 -7.23 2.07
CA ILE A 235 17.97 -5.98 1.30
C ILE A 235 17.20 -4.86 2.03
N CYS A 236 15.93 -5.11 2.37
CA CYS A 236 15.08 -4.15 3.08
C CYS A 236 15.74 -3.66 4.37
N TYR A 237 16.25 -4.57 5.21
CA TYR A 237 16.94 -4.24 6.46
C TYR A 237 18.09 -3.25 6.24
N PHE A 238 18.98 -3.52 5.29
CA PHE A 238 20.13 -2.64 5.03
C PHE A 238 19.72 -1.30 4.40
N CYS A 239 18.62 -1.24 3.65
CA CYS A 239 18.09 0.01 3.11
C CYS A 239 17.68 1.00 4.22
N ILE A 240 17.08 0.53 5.32
CA ILE A 240 16.55 1.38 6.41
C ILE A 240 17.36 1.38 7.71
N TRP A 241 18.46 0.63 7.81
CA TRP A 241 19.12 0.41 9.10
C TRP A 241 19.56 1.72 9.80
N LYS A 242 19.94 2.75 9.03
CA LYS A 242 20.31 4.09 9.54
C LYS A 242 19.17 5.13 9.41
N GLY A 243 17.95 4.66 9.18
CA GLY A 243 16.75 5.48 9.01
C GLY A 243 16.84 6.39 7.79
N PRO A 244 16.29 7.63 7.86
CA PRO A 244 16.22 8.55 6.73
C PRO A 244 17.56 8.80 6.02
N LYS A 245 18.70 8.68 6.74
CA LYS A 245 20.05 8.87 6.17
C LYS A 245 20.48 7.76 5.21
N SER A 246 20.00 6.53 5.39
CA SER A 246 20.26 5.42 4.47
C SER A 246 19.17 5.36 3.41
N THR A 247 17.91 5.43 3.84
CA THR A 247 16.74 5.41 2.97
C THR A 247 16.84 6.47 1.88
N GLY A 248 17.15 7.72 2.26
CA GLY A 248 17.31 8.83 1.32
C GLY A 248 18.40 8.61 0.26
N LYS A 249 19.41 7.76 0.51
CA LYS A 249 20.45 7.44 -0.49
C LYS A 249 20.02 6.33 -1.44
N VAL A 250 19.34 5.31 -0.92
CA VAL A 250 18.87 4.16 -1.72
C VAL A 250 17.87 4.61 -2.78
N VAL A 251 16.93 5.49 -2.39
CA VAL A 251 15.83 5.97 -3.26
C VAL A 251 16.29 6.71 -4.52
N TYR A 252 17.53 7.22 -4.56
CA TYR A 252 18.06 7.80 -5.80
C TYR A 252 18.14 6.79 -6.94
N VAL A 253 18.36 5.51 -6.63
CA VAL A 253 18.41 4.44 -7.64
C VAL A 253 17.06 3.77 -7.74
N THR A 254 16.49 3.35 -6.61
CA THR A 254 15.31 2.49 -6.58
C THR A 254 14.05 3.23 -7.05
N ALA A 255 13.90 4.52 -6.72
CA ALA A 255 12.73 5.29 -7.17
C ALA A 255 12.88 5.82 -8.61
N THR A 256 14.10 6.00 -9.12
CA THR A 256 14.31 6.60 -10.46
C THR A 256 14.36 5.57 -11.58
N PHE A 257 14.91 4.38 -11.32
CA PHE A 257 15.03 3.31 -12.32
C PHE A 257 13.68 2.87 -12.91
N PRO A 258 12.58 2.73 -12.13
CA PRO A 258 11.28 2.40 -12.69
C PRO A 258 10.76 3.41 -13.71
N TYR A 259 11.03 4.71 -13.55
CA TYR A 259 10.65 5.70 -14.55
C TYR A 259 11.42 5.55 -15.86
N PHE A 260 12.73 5.34 -15.74
CA PHE A 260 13.57 5.07 -16.90
C PHE A 260 13.05 3.84 -17.66
N MET A 261 12.71 2.78 -16.93
CA MET A 261 12.13 1.57 -17.50
C MET A 261 10.73 1.79 -18.09
N LEU A 262 9.84 2.52 -17.43
CA LEU A 262 8.52 2.84 -17.95
C LEU A 262 8.59 3.60 -19.27
N VAL A 263 9.53 4.54 -19.42
CA VAL A 263 9.74 5.25 -20.70
C VAL A 263 10.20 4.29 -21.80
N ILE A 264 11.15 3.40 -21.49
CA ILE A 264 11.63 2.39 -22.45
C ILE A 264 10.49 1.44 -22.86
N LEU A 265 9.74 0.92 -21.89
CA LEU A 265 8.63 0.01 -22.14
C LEU A 265 7.48 0.70 -22.89
N LEU A 266 7.24 1.98 -22.63
CA LEU A 266 6.27 2.76 -23.39
C LEU A 266 6.69 2.88 -24.85
N ILE A 267 7.93 3.33 -25.12
CA ILE A 267 8.45 3.48 -26.48
C ILE A 267 8.42 2.13 -27.20
N ARG A 268 8.90 1.07 -26.56
CA ARG A 268 8.87 -0.27 -27.15
C ARG A 268 7.43 -0.73 -27.40
N GLY A 269 6.56 -0.62 -26.40
CA GLY A 269 5.17 -1.04 -26.45
C GLY A 269 4.40 -0.40 -27.59
N ILE A 270 4.48 0.93 -27.76
CA ILE A 270 3.76 1.64 -28.82
C ILE A 270 4.32 1.37 -30.23
N THR A 271 5.54 0.86 -30.35
CA THR A 271 6.14 0.48 -31.65
C THR A 271 5.79 -0.94 -32.08
N LEU A 272 5.17 -1.74 -31.22
CA LEU A 272 4.76 -3.10 -31.54
C LEU A 272 3.48 -3.11 -32.39
N PRO A 273 3.29 -4.11 -33.28
CA PRO A 273 2.05 -4.27 -34.01
C PRO A 273 0.89 -4.55 -33.04
N GLY A 274 -0.34 -4.12 -33.36
CA GLY A 274 -1.50 -4.30 -32.47
C GLY A 274 -1.57 -3.38 -31.24
N ALA A 275 -0.56 -2.55 -31.00
CA ALA A 275 -0.53 -1.64 -29.85
C ALA A 275 -1.72 -0.66 -29.82
N ALA A 276 -2.18 -0.20 -30.99
CA ALA A 276 -3.31 0.72 -31.10
C ALA A 276 -4.62 0.10 -30.58
N ASP A 277 -4.85 -1.19 -30.83
CA ASP A 277 -6.02 -1.90 -30.33
C ASP A 277 -5.98 -2.00 -28.81
N GLY A 278 -4.82 -2.34 -28.25
CA GLY A 278 -4.61 -2.34 -26.80
C GLY A 278 -4.92 -0.99 -26.14
N ILE A 279 -4.40 0.11 -26.71
CA ILE A 279 -4.68 1.47 -26.21
C ILE A 279 -6.17 1.81 -26.33
N LYS A 280 -6.83 1.37 -27.40
CA LYS A 280 -8.28 1.55 -27.55
C LYS A 280 -9.03 0.83 -26.42
N PHE A 281 -8.67 -0.40 -26.07
CA PHE A 281 -9.28 -1.09 -24.93
C PHE A 281 -9.01 -0.43 -23.58
N TYR A 282 -7.86 0.22 -23.43
CA TYR A 282 -7.53 0.97 -22.22
C TYR A 282 -8.39 2.23 -22.04
N LEU A 283 -8.64 2.99 -23.11
CA LEU A 283 -9.21 4.35 -23.00
C LEU A 283 -10.56 4.57 -23.68
N TYR A 284 -11.06 3.64 -24.51
CA TYR A 284 -12.35 3.83 -25.16
C TYR A 284 -13.46 3.91 -24.09
N PRO A 285 -14.20 5.03 -24.01
CA PRO A 285 -15.08 5.27 -22.88
C PRO A 285 -16.42 4.57 -23.04
N ASP A 286 -16.77 3.72 -22.08
CA ASP A 286 -18.13 3.19 -21.91
C ASP A 286 -18.83 3.89 -20.75
N MET A 287 -19.63 4.91 -21.09
CA MET A 287 -20.34 5.73 -20.10
C MET A 287 -21.42 4.95 -19.33
N SER A 288 -21.88 3.80 -19.85
CA SER A 288 -22.88 2.98 -19.16
C SER A 288 -22.36 2.42 -17.84
N ARG A 289 -21.04 2.18 -17.75
CA ARG A 289 -20.36 1.66 -16.55
C ARG A 289 -20.43 2.64 -15.37
N LEU A 290 -20.58 3.95 -15.60
CA LEU A 290 -20.68 4.94 -14.50
C LEU A 290 -21.94 4.75 -13.63
N SER A 291 -22.95 4.06 -14.13
CA SER A 291 -24.15 3.70 -13.36
C SER A 291 -23.91 2.56 -12.37
N ASP A 292 -22.86 1.76 -12.57
CA ASP A 292 -22.47 0.68 -11.67
C ASP A 292 -21.67 1.26 -10.50
N PRO A 293 -22.19 1.22 -9.26
CA PRO A 293 -21.50 1.85 -8.16
C PRO A 293 -20.23 1.08 -7.72
N GLN A 294 -20.01 -0.15 -8.21
CA GLN A 294 -18.71 -0.83 -8.07
C GLN A 294 -17.58 -0.04 -8.74
N VAL A 295 -17.86 0.68 -9.83
CA VAL A 295 -16.88 1.53 -10.52
C VAL A 295 -16.36 2.64 -9.59
N TRP A 296 -17.23 3.19 -8.75
CA TRP A 296 -16.89 4.23 -7.78
C TRP A 296 -16.11 3.66 -6.59
N VAL A 297 -16.47 2.46 -6.12
CA VAL A 297 -15.70 1.71 -5.12
C VAL A 297 -14.28 1.44 -5.64
N ASP A 298 -14.15 0.89 -6.85
CA ASP A 298 -12.86 0.57 -7.45
C ASP A 298 -12.01 1.84 -7.62
N ALA A 299 -12.60 2.96 -8.05
CA ALA A 299 -11.92 4.26 -8.18
C ALA A 299 -11.44 4.82 -6.83
N GLY A 300 -12.32 4.83 -5.83
CA GLY A 300 -11.98 5.32 -4.49
C GLY A 300 -10.90 4.48 -3.85
N THR A 301 -11.09 3.17 -3.81
CA THR A 301 -10.10 2.25 -3.22
C THR A 301 -8.75 2.28 -3.94
N GLN A 302 -8.74 2.47 -5.26
CA GLN A 302 -7.50 2.69 -6.02
C GLN A 302 -6.78 3.97 -5.60
N ILE A 303 -7.48 5.09 -5.42
CA ILE A 303 -6.85 6.34 -4.95
C ILE A 303 -6.29 6.16 -3.54
N PHE A 304 -7.05 5.58 -2.62
CA PHE A 304 -6.59 5.38 -1.24
C PHE A 304 -5.34 4.50 -1.16
N PHE A 305 -5.38 3.36 -1.86
CA PHE A 305 -4.27 2.42 -1.87
C PHE A 305 -3.05 2.98 -2.62
N SER A 306 -3.25 3.57 -3.80
CA SER A 306 -2.15 4.09 -4.62
C SER A 306 -1.46 5.30 -4.00
N TYR A 307 -2.14 6.06 -3.15
CA TYR A 307 -1.55 7.25 -2.52
C TYR A 307 -0.94 6.93 -1.15
N ALA A 308 -1.04 5.68 -0.69
CA ALA A 308 -0.65 5.25 0.65
C ALA A 308 -1.26 6.10 1.78
N ILE A 309 -2.49 6.60 1.56
CA ILE A 309 -3.20 7.42 2.55
C ILE A 309 -3.94 6.55 3.55
N CYS A 310 -4.05 7.01 4.79
CA CYS A 310 -4.64 6.28 5.91
C CYS A 310 -3.84 5.01 6.31
N LEU A 311 -2.56 4.97 5.95
CA LEU A 311 -1.58 3.94 6.35
C LEU A 311 -0.58 4.44 7.41
N GLY A 312 -0.52 5.76 7.62
CA GLY A 312 0.44 6.38 8.54
C GLY A 312 1.86 6.55 7.99
N CYS A 313 2.15 6.00 6.80
CA CYS A 313 3.42 6.18 6.09
C CYS A 313 3.72 7.66 5.82
N LEU A 314 2.74 8.40 5.29
CA LEU A 314 2.90 9.83 4.99
C LEU A 314 3.12 10.68 6.24
N THR A 315 2.46 10.34 7.35
CA THR A 315 2.70 10.97 8.65
C THR A 315 4.13 10.71 9.12
N ALA A 316 4.62 9.47 9.01
CA ALA A 316 5.99 9.11 9.37
C ALA A 316 7.02 9.85 8.49
N LEU A 317 6.90 9.79 7.16
CA LEU A 317 7.81 10.46 6.23
C LEU A 317 7.78 11.99 6.40
N GLY A 318 6.59 12.58 6.55
CA GLY A 318 6.41 14.01 6.78
C GLY A 318 7.00 14.48 8.11
N SER A 319 7.02 13.63 9.13
CA SER A 319 7.57 13.97 10.45
C SER A 319 9.09 14.16 10.47
N TYR A 320 9.81 13.70 9.44
CA TYR A 320 11.24 13.90 9.27
C TYR A 320 11.59 15.18 8.49
N ASN A 321 10.58 15.92 8.00
CA ASN A 321 10.78 17.20 7.34
C ASN A 321 11.19 18.30 8.33
N SER A 322 11.81 19.34 7.78
CA SER A 322 11.95 20.60 8.51
C SER A 322 10.58 21.26 8.68
N TYR A 323 10.39 21.94 9.81
CA TYR A 323 9.12 22.58 10.16
C TYR A 323 8.61 23.55 9.07
N HIS A 324 9.55 24.30 8.46
CA HIS A 324 9.25 25.28 7.40
C HIS A 324 9.32 24.72 5.96
N ASN A 325 9.40 23.39 5.78
CA ASN A 325 9.30 22.84 4.43
C ASN A 325 7.90 23.10 3.85
N ASN A 326 7.84 23.48 2.57
CA ASN A 326 6.56 23.69 1.88
C ASN A 326 5.93 22.34 1.48
N CYS A 327 5.35 21.65 2.48
CA CYS A 327 4.68 20.37 2.29
C CYS A 327 3.46 20.46 1.37
N TYR A 328 2.77 21.61 1.32
CA TYR A 328 1.61 21.80 0.47
C TYR A 328 1.95 21.67 -1.03
N ARG A 329 3.00 22.37 -1.48
CA ARG A 329 3.48 22.27 -2.87
C ARG A 329 3.97 20.85 -3.19
N ASP A 330 4.69 20.25 -2.24
CA ASP A 330 5.24 18.90 -2.40
C ASP A 330 4.10 17.88 -2.57
N CYS A 331 3.06 17.95 -1.73
CA CYS A 331 1.90 17.07 -1.81
C CYS A 331 1.18 17.17 -3.15
N ILE A 332 0.91 18.38 -3.66
CA ILE A 332 0.26 18.55 -4.97
C ILE A 332 1.12 17.94 -6.08
N MET A 333 2.42 18.22 -6.09
CA MET A 333 3.33 17.70 -7.11
C MET A 333 3.39 16.16 -7.09
N LEU A 334 3.52 15.57 -5.90
CA LEU A 334 3.59 14.12 -5.69
C LEU A 334 2.26 13.44 -6.06
N CYS A 335 1.13 14.04 -5.69
CA CYS A 335 -0.19 13.56 -6.07
C CYS A 335 -0.38 13.54 -7.60
N CYS A 336 0.04 14.61 -8.30
CA CYS A 336 -0.01 14.65 -9.76
C CYS A 336 0.94 13.63 -10.40
N LEU A 337 2.15 13.50 -9.85
CA LEU A 337 3.16 12.54 -10.32
C LEU A 337 2.64 11.09 -10.21
N ASN A 338 1.99 10.74 -9.10
CA ASN A 338 1.43 9.42 -8.87
C ASN A 338 0.35 9.04 -9.91
N SER A 339 -0.67 9.88 -10.06
CA SER A 339 -1.73 9.65 -11.06
C SER A 339 -1.22 9.71 -12.49
N GLY A 340 -0.30 10.63 -12.79
CA GLY A 340 0.34 10.73 -14.10
C GLY A 340 1.13 9.46 -14.44
N THR A 341 1.88 8.92 -13.49
CA THR A 341 2.65 7.68 -13.67
C THR A 341 1.72 6.49 -13.91
N SER A 342 0.62 6.38 -13.16
CA SER A 342 -0.39 5.33 -13.37
C SER A 342 -0.99 5.40 -14.78
N PHE A 343 -1.32 6.61 -15.23
CA PHE A 343 -1.88 6.84 -16.56
C PHE A 343 -0.92 6.42 -17.67
N VAL A 344 0.35 6.82 -17.56
CA VAL A 344 1.43 6.46 -18.51
C VAL A 344 1.75 4.97 -18.47
N ALA A 345 1.82 4.36 -17.29
CA ALA A 345 2.02 2.93 -17.13
C ALA A 345 0.91 2.13 -17.84
N GLY A 346 -0.33 2.63 -17.83
CA GLY A 346 -1.43 2.03 -18.57
C GLY A 346 -1.18 1.96 -20.09
N PHE A 347 -0.60 3.00 -20.70
CA PHE A 347 -0.19 2.92 -22.11
C PHE A 347 0.90 1.87 -22.33
N ALA A 348 1.92 1.82 -21.45
CA ALA A 348 3.01 0.85 -21.57
C ALA A 348 2.49 -0.60 -21.47
N ILE A 349 1.58 -0.88 -20.53
CA ILE A 349 1.01 -2.22 -20.35
C ILE A 349 0.05 -2.59 -21.46
N PHE A 350 -0.94 -1.74 -21.77
CA PHE A 350 -1.97 -2.09 -22.75
C PHE A 350 -1.44 -2.11 -24.19
N SER A 351 -0.40 -1.35 -24.53
CA SER A 351 0.26 -1.49 -25.83
C SER A 351 0.90 -2.88 -26.01
N VAL A 352 1.56 -3.40 -24.96
CA VAL A 352 2.13 -4.76 -24.95
C VAL A 352 1.05 -5.85 -24.95
N LEU A 353 -0.06 -5.65 -24.21
CA LEU A 353 -1.20 -6.57 -24.25
C LEU A 353 -1.89 -6.58 -25.62
N GLY A 354 -2.00 -5.43 -26.28
CA GLY A 354 -2.53 -5.31 -27.65
C GLY A 354 -1.67 -6.07 -28.66
N PHE A 355 -0.34 -5.95 -28.53
CA PHE A 355 0.61 -6.77 -29.30
C PHE A 355 0.41 -8.26 -29.07
N MET A 356 0.29 -8.67 -27.81
CA MET A 356 0.08 -10.07 -27.46
C MET A 356 -1.23 -10.62 -28.06
N ALA A 357 -2.31 -9.84 -28.00
CA ALA A 357 -3.60 -10.19 -28.58
C ALA A 357 -3.53 -10.30 -30.12
N TYR A 358 -2.79 -9.38 -30.77
CA TYR A 358 -2.56 -9.38 -32.21
C TYR A 358 -1.78 -10.60 -32.68
N GLU A 359 -0.64 -10.89 -32.05
CA GLU A 359 0.20 -12.03 -32.43
C GLU A 359 -0.48 -13.38 -32.17
N GLN A 360 -1.29 -13.48 -31.11
CA GLN A 360 -2.03 -14.70 -30.77
C GLN A 360 -3.39 -14.79 -31.49
N ASN A 361 -3.80 -13.73 -32.19
CA ASN A 361 -5.12 -13.63 -32.82
C ASN A 361 -6.26 -13.99 -31.85
N VAL A 362 -6.16 -13.53 -30.60
CA VAL A 362 -7.18 -13.73 -29.54
C VAL A 362 -7.76 -12.39 -29.09
N PRO A 363 -9.01 -12.37 -28.58
CA PRO A 363 -9.55 -11.18 -27.95
C PRO A 363 -8.69 -10.74 -26.77
N ILE A 364 -8.50 -9.42 -26.60
CA ILE A 364 -7.66 -8.89 -25.52
C ILE A 364 -8.17 -9.26 -24.11
N GLU A 365 -9.46 -9.52 -23.97
CA GLU A 365 -10.10 -9.90 -22.71
C GLU A 365 -9.54 -11.22 -22.16
N MET A 366 -9.06 -12.10 -23.05
CA MET A 366 -8.45 -13.37 -22.69
C MET A 366 -6.98 -13.24 -22.24
N VAL A 367 -6.36 -12.07 -22.41
CA VAL A 367 -4.96 -11.81 -22.02
C VAL A 367 -4.85 -10.78 -20.89
N ALA A 368 -5.94 -10.07 -20.57
CA ALA A 368 -5.99 -9.08 -19.52
C ALA A 368 -6.26 -9.72 -18.15
N GLU A 369 -5.20 -10.24 -17.53
CA GLU A 369 -5.24 -10.79 -16.17
C GLU A 369 -5.28 -9.69 -15.10
N SER A 370 -5.78 -10.03 -13.90
CA SER A 370 -5.85 -9.11 -12.75
C SER A 370 -4.76 -9.37 -11.71
N GLY A 371 -4.31 -8.31 -11.03
CA GLY A 371 -3.39 -8.41 -9.89
C GLY A 371 -2.04 -9.06 -10.26
N PRO A 372 -1.52 -9.99 -9.44
CA PRO A 372 -0.26 -10.68 -9.71
C PRO A 372 -0.23 -11.40 -11.05
N GLY A 373 -1.37 -11.88 -11.57
CA GLY A 373 -1.44 -12.55 -12.87
C GLY A 373 -0.97 -11.65 -14.02
N LEU A 374 -1.23 -10.34 -13.95
CA LEU A 374 -0.79 -9.41 -14.99
C LEU A 374 0.75 -9.32 -15.07
N ALA A 375 1.44 -9.27 -13.93
CA ALA A 375 2.90 -9.14 -13.87
C ALA A 375 3.65 -10.48 -13.99
N PHE A 376 3.08 -11.58 -13.51
CA PHE A 376 3.77 -12.88 -13.48
C PHE A 376 3.29 -13.87 -14.55
N ILE A 377 2.22 -13.54 -15.28
CA ILE A 377 1.68 -14.38 -16.36
C ILE A 377 1.61 -13.59 -17.67
N ALA A 378 0.78 -12.55 -17.73
CA ALA A 378 0.51 -11.86 -18.99
C ALA A 378 1.76 -11.15 -19.55
N TYR A 379 2.48 -10.41 -18.69
CA TYR A 379 3.68 -9.70 -19.12
C TYR A 379 4.84 -10.64 -19.52
N PRO A 380 5.22 -11.66 -18.73
CA PRO A 380 6.25 -12.62 -19.12
C PRO A 380 5.90 -13.34 -20.42
N LYS A 381 4.61 -13.62 -20.67
CA LYS A 381 4.12 -14.18 -21.92
C LYS A 381 4.30 -13.24 -23.11
N ALA A 382 4.09 -11.94 -22.95
CA ALA A 382 4.35 -10.99 -24.02
C ALA A 382 5.86 -10.82 -24.29
N VAL A 383 6.69 -10.88 -23.25
CA VAL A 383 8.15 -10.75 -23.37
C VAL A 383 8.78 -11.90 -24.16
N THR A 384 8.28 -13.14 -24.02
CA THR A 384 8.81 -14.29 -24.79
C THR A 384 8.62 -14.15 -26.29
N MET A 385 7.72 -13.26 -26.73
CA MET A 385 7.44 -12.98 -28.14
C MET A 385 8.34 -11.86 -28.71
N MET A 386 9.17 -11.22 -27.88
CA MET A 386 10.06 -10.15 -28.29
C MET A 386 11.50 -10.66 -28.55
N PRO A 387 12.24 -10.05 -29.49
CA PRO A 387 13.66 -10.35 -29.64
C PRO A 387 14.43 -10.01 -28.37
N TRP A 388 15.41 -10.85 -28.03
CA TRP A 388 16.22 -10.74 -26.81
C TRP A 388 15.37 -10.78 -25.53
N ALA A 389 14.36 -11.66 -25.49
CA ALA A 389 13.43 -11.82 -24.39
C ALA A 389 14.08 -11.87 -22.98
N PRO A 390 15.21 -12.56 -22.74
CA PRO A 390 15.85 -12.56 -21.42
C PRO A 390 16.24 -11.17 -20.90
N LEU A 391 16.68 -10.26 -21.79
CA LEU A 391 17.04 -8.89 -21.41
C LEU A 391 15.80 -8.12 -20.92
N TRP A 392 14.71 -8.16 -21.69
CA TRP A 392 13.46 -7.50 -21.35
C TRP A 392 12.86 -8.04 -20.05
N ALA A 393 12.90 -9.36 -19.86
CA ALA A 393 12.45 -10.00 -18.64
C ALA A 393 13.28 -9.56 -17.42
N CYS A 394 14.61 -9.56 -17.53
CA CYS A 394 15.50 -9.11 -16.47
C CYS A 394 15.23 -7.66 -16.05
N LEU A 395 15.12 -6.75 -17.02
CA LEU A 395 14.83 -5.34 -16.76
C LEU A 395 13.45 -5.12 -16.14
N PHE A 396 12.43 -5.88 -16.59
CA PHE A 396 11.09 -5.80 -16.03
C PHE A 396 11.03 -6.31 -14.58
N PHE A 397 11.61 -7.47 -14.28
CA PHE A 397 11.61 -7.98 -12.91
C PHE A 397 12.49 -7.14 -11.97
N MET A 398 13.57 -6.54 -12.48
CA MET A 398 14.34 -5.55 -11.72
C MET A 398 13.51 -4.30 -11.40
N MET A 399 12.72 -3.80 -12.36
CA MET A 399 11.76 -2.72 -12.14
C MET A 399 10.72 -3.09 -11.07
N LEU A 400 10.13 -4.29 -11.13
CA LEU A 400 9.17 -4.76 -10.12
C LEU A 400 9.80 -4.87 -8.73
N ILE A 401 11.06 -5.31 -8.65
CA ILE A 401 11.79 -5.37 -7.37
C ILE A 401 11.98 -3.97 -6.80
N PHE A 402 12.39 -2.98 -7.59
CA PHE A 402 12.60 -1.63 -7.07
C PHE A 402 11.29 -0.93 -6.69
N LEU A 403 10.22 -1.08 -7.50
CA LEU A 403 8.88 -0.59 -7.17
C LEU A 403 8.33 -1.22 -5.87
N GLY A 404 8.56 -2.51 -5.66
CA GLY A 404 8.15 -3.18 -4.43
C GLY A 404 9.02 -2.81 -3.23
N LEU A 405 10.33 -2.65 -3.43
CA LEU A 405 11.29 -2.40 -2.36
C LEU A 405 11.07 -1.02 -1.75
N ASP A 406 10.77 -0.02 -2.58
CA ASP A 406 10.52 1.35 -2.12
C ASP A 406 9.34 1.41 -1.18
N SER A 407 8.20 0.82 -1.56
CA SER A 407 7.06 0.76 -0.65
C SER A 407 7.38 -0.05 0.61
N GLN A 408 7.99 -1.23 0.44
CA GLN A 408 8.24 -2.14 1.55
C GLN A 408 9.08 -1.52 2.67
N PHE A 409 10.14 -0.78 2.35
CA PHE A 409 10.96 -0.20 3.41
C PHE A 409 10.27 1.00 4.08
N VAL A 410 9.40 1.74 3.39
CA VAL A 410 8.61 2.82 4.00
C VAL A 410 7.59 2.23 4.97
N CYS A 411 7.00 1.09 4.64
CA CYS A 411 6.13 0.35 5.56
C CYS A 411 6.83 0.01 6.88
N VAL A 412 8.04 -0.56 6.78
CA VAL A 412 8.84 -0.89 7.96
C VAL A 412 9.26 0.38 8.70
N GLU A 413 9.67 1.43 7.99
CA GLU A 413 10.05 2.71 8.60
C GLU A 413 8.89 3.34 9.36
N SER A 414 7.66 3.29 8.83
CA SER A 414 6.44 3.79 9.48
C SER A 414 6.20 3.09 10.83
N LEU A 415 6.22 1.76 10.83
CA LEU A 415 6.05 0.93 12.03
C LEU A 415 7.15 1.19 13.07
N VAL A 416 8.40 1.22 12.63
CA VAL A 416 9.56 1.47 13.49
C VAL A 416 9.49 2.86 14.09
N THR A 417 9.12 3.87 13.29
CA THR A 417 8.97 5.26 13.73
C THR A 417 7.92 5.36 14.82
N ALA A 418 6.76 4.72 14.65
CA ALA A 418 5.70 4.71 15.65
C ALA A 418 6.16 4.13 17.00
N VAL A 419 6.87 2.99 16.99
CA VAL A 419 7.39 2.35 18.21
C VAL A 419 8.51 3.17 18.85
N VAL A 420 9.44 3.68 18.04
CA VAL A 420 10.57 4.51 18.50
C VAL A 420 10.09 5.80 19.14
N ASP A 421 9.04 6.42 18.60
CA ASP A 421 8.48 7.67 19.12
C ASP A 421 7.63 7.45 20.37
N MET A 422 6.99 6.29 20.53
CA MET A 422 6.32 5.92 21.78
C MET A 422 7.30 5.70 22.93
N TYR A 423 8.48 5.13 22.66
CA TYR A 423 9.48 4.76 23.67
C TYR A 423 10.89 5.25 23.31
N PRO A 424 11.12 6.58 23.20
CA PRO A 424 12.37 7.13 22.68
C PRO A 424 13.57 6.83 23.57
N LYS A 425 13.38 6.86 24.91
CA LYS A 425 14.42 6.52 25.89
C LYS A 425 14.88 5.05 25.79
N THR A 426 14.05 4.18 25.21
CA THR A 426 14.36 2.76 25.07
C THR A 426 15.07 2.49 23.75
N PHE A 427 14.51 2.95 22.63
CA PHE A 427 14.93 2.55 21.28
C PHE A 427 15.91 3.52 20.61
N ARG A 428 15.96 4.80 21.00
CA ARG A 428 16.96 5.76 20.46
C ARG A 428 18.29 5.70 21.20
N VAL A 429 18.68 4.53 21.73
CA VAL A 429 19.90 4.37 22.52
C VAL A 429 20.79 3.30 21.90
N GLY A 430 22.03 3.66 21.58
CA GLY A 430 22.97 2.75 20.91
C GLY A 430 22.39 2.21 19.60
N TYR A 431 22.47 0.89 19.39
CA TYR A 431 22.00 0.19 18.19
C TYR A 431 20.60 -0.44 18.34
N ARG A 432 19.78 0.06 19.29
CA ARG A 432 18.49 -0.58 19.62
C ARG A 432 17.42 -0.34 18.56
N ARG A 433 17.51 0.74 17.78
CA ARG A 433 16.63 0.97 16.63
C ARG A 433 16.90 -0.08 15.54
N GLU A 434 18.17 -0.34 15.26
CA GLU A 434 18.62 -1.33 14.30
C GLU A 434 18.18 -2.74 14.71
N LEU A 435 18.31 -3.07 16.01
CA LEU A 435 17.80 -4.33 16.56
C LEU A 435 16.27 -4.43 16.50
N LEU A 436 15.54 -3.32 16.67
CA LEU A 436 14.09 -3.30 16.51
C LEU A 436 13.70 -3.59 15.06
N ILE A 437 14.35 -2.96 14.08
CA ILE A 437 14.14 -3.24 12.66
C ILE A 437 14.40 -4.72 12.38
N LEU A 438 15.54 -5.25 12.83
CA LEU A 438 15.88 -6.66 12.64
C LEU A 438 14.81 -7.58 13.25
N GLY A 439 14.39 -7.30 14.48
CA GLY A 439 13.34 -8.08 15.15
C GLY A 439 12.02 -8.06 14.38
N MET A 440 11.60 -6.90 13.90
CA MET A 440 10.38 -6.76 13.09
C MET A 440 10.49 -7.49 11.75
N SER A 441 11.62 -7.35 11.05
CA SER A 441 11.87 -8.07 9.79
C SER A 441 11.89 -9.59 9.99
N VAL A 442 12.49 -10.09 11.08
CA VAL A 442 12.49 -11.53 11.40
C VAL A 442 11.08 -12.04 11.70
N VAL A 443 10.28 -11.31 12.48
CA VAL A 443 8.89 -11.69 12.75
C VAL A 443 8.08 -11.71 11.45
N SER A 444 8.20 -10.66 10.62
CA SER A 444 7.47 -10.60 9.35
C SER A 444 7.95 -11.64 8.34
N PHE A 445 9.24 -12.00 8.32
CA PHE A 445 9.76 -13.13 7.57
C PHE A 445 9.08 -14.45 7.99
N LEU A 446 9.05 -14.74 9.30
CA LEU A 446 8.47 -15.98 9.82
C LEU A 446 6.97 -16.10 9.52
N VAL A 447 6.21 -15.01 9.65
CA VAL A 447 4.78 -14.99 9.28
C VAL A 447 4.62 -15.12 7.76
N GLY A 448 5.46 -14.45 6.97
CA GLY A 448 5.45 -14.50 5.51
C GLY A 448 5.68 -15.91 4.94
N LEU A 449 6.38 -16.80 5.65
CA LEU A 449 6.58 -18.20 5.22
C LEU A 449 5.27 -18.95 4.99
N VAL A 450 4.20 -18.61 5.72
CA VAL A 450 2.87 -19.22 5.54
C VAL A 450 2.35 -18.98 4.11
N MET A 451 2.60 -17.81 3.54
CA MET A 451 2.19 -17.44 2.19
C MET A 451 3.09 -18.03 1.09
N LEU A 452 4.19 -18.69 1.47
CA LEU A 452 5.10 -19.39 0.56
C LEU A 452 4.93 -20.91 0.56
N THR A 453 3.86 -21.38 1.19
CA THR A 453 3.43 -22.78 1.09
C THR A 453 2.65 -23.00 -0.21
N GLU A 454 2.39 -24.26 -0.57
CA GLU A 454 1.58 -24.62 -1.74
C GLU A 454 0.15 -24.03 -1.67
N GLY A 455 -0.43 -23.93 -0.47
CA GLY A 455 -1.70 -23.21 -0.22
C GLY A 455 -1.53 -21.70 0.07
N GLY A 456 -0.31 -21.19 -0.03
CA GLY A 456 0.05 -19.84 0.39
C GLY A 456 -0.59 -18.72 -0.44
N MET A 457 -0.90 -18.97 -1.72
CA MET A 457 -1.58 -17.99 -2.58
C MET A 457 -2.99 -17.62 -2.06
N TYR A 458 -3.72 -18.58 -1.48
CA TYR A 458 -5.03 -18.31 -0.87
C TYR A 458 -4.90 -17.44 0.38
N VAL A 459 -3.86 -17.69 1.20
CA VAL A 459 -3.56 -16.85 2.37
C VAL A 459 -3.16 -15.44 1.94
N PHE A 460 -2.29 -15.32 0.94
CA PHE A 460 -1.88 -14.05 0.35
C PHE A 460 -3.10 -13.22 -0.08
N GLN A 461 -4.07 -13.85 -0.75
CA GLN A 461 -5.29 -13.16 -1.18
C GLN A 461 -6.21 -12.73 -0.04
N LEU A 462 -6.27 -13.49 1.07
CA LEU A 462 -7.01 -13.02 2.25
C LEU A 462 -6.39 -11.73 2.81
N PHE A 463 -5.06 -11.65 2.85
CA PHE A 463 -4.35 -10.44 3.26
C PHE A 463 -4.62 -9.26 2.32
N ASP A 464 -4.45 -9.46 1.02
CA ASP A 464 -4.67 -8.43 -0.01
C ASP A 464 -6.13 -7.94 -0.04
N TYR A 465 -7.10 -8.86 0.09
CA TYR A 465 -8.50 -8.51 -0.01
C TYR A 465 -9.09 -7.90 1.26
N TYR A 466 -8.70 -8.35 2.46
CA TYR A 466 -9.33 -7.93 3.72
C TYR A 466 -8.46 -7.02 4.60
N ALA A 467 -7.15 -7.30 4.74
CA ALA A 467 -6.31 -6.64 5.75
C ALA A 467 -6.01 -5.18 5.40
N ALA A 468 -5.42 -4.97 4.23
CA ALA A 468 -5.18 -3.65 3.64
C ALA A 468 -6.27 -3.32 2.61
N SER A 469 -7.51 -3.66 2.95
CA SER A 469 -8.65 -3.48 2.06
C SER A 469 -9.05 -2.02 1.95
N GLY A 470 -9.70 -1.70 0.83
CA GLY A 470 -10.33 -0.40 0.64
C GLY A 470 -11.29 -0.03 1.76
N MET A 471 -11.91 -1.00 2.43
CA MET A 471 -12.84 -0.74 3.54
C MET A 471 -12.16 -0.23 4.80
N CYS A 472 -11.04 -0.84 5.18
CA CYS A 472 -10.26 -0.39 6.34
C CYS A 472 -9.77 1.04 6.12
N LEU A 473 -9.26 1.33 4.91
CA LEU A 473 -8.75 2.66 4.55
C LEU A 473 -9.86 3.72 4.55
N LEU A 474 -11.00 3.42 3.91
CA LEU A 474 -12.16 4.34 3.91
C LEU A 474 -12.68 4.60 5.33
N PHE A 475 -12.70 3.59 6.19
CA PHE A 475 -13.12 3.75 7.58
C PHE A 475 -12.19 4.71 8.33
N VAL A 476 -10.87 4.50 8.25
CA VAL A 476 -9.88 5.40 8.85
C VAL A 476 -10.03 6.83 8.30
N ALA A 477 -10.20 6.98 6.98
CA ALA A 477 -10.36 8.27 6.33
C ALA A 477 -11.55 9.10 6.85
N ILE A 478 -12.67 8.43 7.14
CA ILE A 478 -13.85 9.06 7.73
C ILE A 478 -13.48 9.67 9.09
N PHE A 479 -12.83 8.89 9.97
CA PHE A 479 -12.51 9.33 11.32
C PHE A 479 -11.39 10.39 11.34
N GLU A 480 -10.36 10.25 10.51
CA GLU A 480 -9.29 11.23 10.37
C GLU A 480 -9.83 12.57 9.86
N SER A 481 -10.66 12.55 8.82
CA SER A 481 -11.28 13.76 8.26
C SER A 481 -12.25 14.41 9.25
N ILE A 482 -13.08 13.63 9.96
CA ILE A 482 -13.97 14.18 10.99
C ILE A 482 -13.15 14.80 12.14
N CYS A 483 -12.09 14.12 12.59
CA CYS A 483 -11.24 14.60 13.66
C CYS A 483 -10.62 15.96 13.32
N ILE A 484 -9.96 16.09 12.17
CA ILE A 484 -9.33 17.35 11.77
C ILE A 484 -10.36 18.39 11.34
N GLY A 485 -11.40 17.99 10.59
CA GLY A 485 -12.44 18.85 10.06
C GLY A 485 -13.27 19.54 11.13
N TRP A 486 -13.68 18.79 12.17
CA TRP A 486 -14.67 19.22 13.15
C TRP A 486 -14.18 19.25 14.59
N ILE A 487 -13.35 18.29 15.01
CA ILE A 487 -13.01 18.09 16.43
C ILE A 487 -11.82 18.95 16.84
N TYR A 488 -10.69 18.72 16.18
CA TYR A 488 -9.52 19.60 16.28
C TYR A 488 -9.81 20.98 15.65
N GLY A 489 -10.64 20.97 14.61
CA GLY A 489 -11.12 22.16 13.91
C GLY A 489 -10.21 22.54 12.75
N SER A 490 -10.77 22.56 11.54
CA SER A 490 -9.98 22.85 10.33
C SER A 490 -9.42 24.28 10.29
N ASP A 491 -10.05 25.23 10.97
CA ASP A 491 -9.52 26.60 11.16
C ASP A 491 -8.20 26.62 11.91
N ARG A 492 -8.14 25.87 13.03
CA ARG A 492 -6.92 25.73 13.83
C ARG A 492 -5.83 25.01 13.04
N PHE A 493 -6.19 23.94 12.33
CA PHE A 493 -5.22 23.21 11.51
C PHE A 493 -4.67 24.07 10.36
N TYR A 494 -5.50 24.89 9.71
CA TYR A 494 -5.04 25.86 8.71
C TYR A 494 -4.09 26.92 9.28
N GLN A 495 -4.32 27.38 10.52
CA GLN A 495 -3.40 28.29 11.21
C GLN A 495 -2.05 27.62 11.48
N ASN A 496 -2.04 26.36 11.93
CA ASN A 496 -0.80 25.60 12.10
C ASN A 496 -0.05 25.44 10.77
N ILE A 497 -0.77 25.21 9.68
CA ILE A 497 -0.18 25.12 8.34
C ILE A 497 0.41 26.47 7.92
N GLU A 498 -0.32 27.57 8.13
CA GLU A 498 0.16 28.93 7.84
C GLU A 498 1.44 29.25 8.63
N ASP A 499 1.53 28.82 9.89
CA ASP A 499 2.74 28.95 10.71
C ASP A 499 3.93 28.14 10.16
N MET A 500 3.67 26.94 9.62
CA MET A 500 4.72 26.12 8.98
C MET A 500 5.20 26.73 7.65
N ILE A 501 4.30 26.97 6.70
CA ILE A 501 4.66 27.27 5.30
C ILE A 501 4.61 28.77 4.95
N GLY A 502 4.11 29.61 5.85
CA GLY A 502 4.02 31.07 5.70
C GLY A 502 2.80 31.57 4.93
N TYR A 503 1.89 30.70 4.50
CA TYR A 503 0.65 31.09 3.80
C TYR A 503 -0.46 30.04 3.96
N LYS A 504 -1.71 30.47 3.75
CA LYS A 504 -2.88 29.56 3.79
C LYS A 504 -3.04 28.80 2.47
N PRO A 505 -3.24 27.47 2.51
CA PRO A 505 -3.64 26.69 1.34
C PRO A 505 -4.97 27.16 0.75
N ILE A 506 -5.30 26.66 -0.45
CA ILE A 506 -6.60 26.94 -1.07
C ILE A 506 -7.75 26.53 -0.16
N PHE A 507 -8.82 27.34 -0.14
CA PHE A 507 -9.96 27.14 0.75
C PHE A 507 -10.73 25.84 0.47
N PHE A 508 -10.64 25.31 -0.75
CA PHE A 508 -11.30 24.07 -1.14
C PHE A 508 -10.91 22.86 -0.28
N ILE A 509 -9.61 22.70 0.05
CA ILE A 509 -9.11 21.58 0.87
C ILE A 509 -9.76 21.54 2.25
N LYS A 510 -10.03 22.72 2.83
CA LYS A 510 -10.75 22.86 4.10
C LYS A 510 -12.14 22.24 4.04
N TRP A 511 -12.85 22.43 2.92
CA TRP A 511 -14.17 21.85 2.70
C TRP A 511 -14.11 20.36 2.39
N CYS A 512 -13.03 19.89 1.76
CA CYS A 512 -12.78 18.46 1.60
C CYS A 512 -12.74 17.77 2.97
N TRP A 513 -11.89 18.24 3.89
CA TRP A 513 -11.79 17.66 5.23
C TRP A 513 -13.09 17.77 6.03
N LYS A 514 -13.82 18.88 5.89
CA LYS A 514 -15.06 19.10 6.64
C LYS A 514 -16.24 18.26 6.13
N ILE A 515 -16.42 18.16 4.81
CA ILE A 515 -17.67 17.63 4.22
C ILE A 515 -17.40 16.61 3.13
N LEU A 516 -16.63 16.96 2.10
CA LEU A 516 -16.58 16.12 0.88
C LEU A 516 -15.91 14.77 1.14
N THR A 517 -14.71 14.75 1.73
CA THR A 517 -13.98 13.51 2.03
C THR A 517 -14.78 12.58 2.95
N PRO A 518 -15.24 13.01 4.14
CA PRO A 518 -15.99 12.12 5.02
C PRO A 518 -17.34 11.69 4.41
N GLY A 519 -18.02 12.58 3.67
CA GLY A 519 -19.28 12.26 3.01
C GLY A 519 -19.13 11.22 1.89
N ILE A 520 -18.16 11.42 0.99
CA ILE A 520 -17.87 10.48 -0.10
C ILE A 520 -17.39 9.14 0.46
N CYS A 521 -16.46 9.15 1.43
CA CYS A 521 -15.94 7.91 2.02
C CYS A 521 -17.05 7.14 2.75
N THR A 522 -17.93 7.83 3.49
CA THR A 522 -19.09 7.20 4.16
C THR A 522 -20.05 6.59 3.13
N GLY A 523 -20.36 7.31 2.04
CA GLY A 523 -21.23 6.81 0.99
C GLY A 523 -20.70 5.52 0.34
N ILE A 524 -19.42 5.49 0.00
CA ILE A 524 -18.78 4.29 -0.56
C ILE A 524 -18.69 3.16 0.46
N PHE A 525 -18.29 3.47 1.69
CA PHE A 525 -18.18 2.47 2.74
C PHE A 525 -19.53 1.77 2.97
N LEU A 526 -20.62 2.53 3.05
CA LEU A 526 -21.97 1.95 3.15
C LEU A 526 -22.34 1.14 1.92
N PHE A 527 -22.03 1.62 0.71
CA PHE A 527 -22.32 0.90 -0.52
C PHE A 527 -21.58 -0.45 -0.59
N TYR A 528 -20.30 -0.46 -0.23
CA TYR A 528 -19.50 -1.69 -0.19
C TYR A 528 -20.10 -2.71 0.80
N LEU A 529 -20.56 -2.27 1.97
CA LEU A 529 -21.22 -3.15 2.94
C LEU A 529 -22.54 -3.73 2.37
N ILE A 530 -23.34 -2.90 1.69
CA ILE A 530 -24.63 -3.31 1.12
C ILE A 530 -24.44 -4.28 -0.06
N LYS A 531 -23.42 -4.09 -0.89
CA LYS A 531 -23.13 -4.88 -2.09
C LYS A 531 -21.94 -5.81 -1.91
N TYR A 532 -21.68 -6.22 -0.68
CA TYR A 532 -20.57 -7.10 -0.35
C TYR A 532 -20.63 -8.39 -1.19
N LYS A 533 -19.51 -8.74 -1.81
CA LYS A 533 -19.33 -9.99 -2.55
C LYS A 533 -18.20 -10.78 -1.88
N PRO A 534 -18.41 -12.06 -1.53
CA PRO A 534 -17.36 -12.87 -0.93
C PRO A 534 -16.18 -13.05 -1.89
N LEU A 535 -14.98 -13.08 -1.33
CA LEU A 535 -13.74 -13.33 -2.07
C LEU A 535 -13.81 -14.70 -2.77
N LYS A 536 -13.37 -14.75 -4.03
CA LYS A 536 -13.18 -15.99 -4.79
C LYS A 536 -11.84 -15.96 -5.49
N TYR A 537 -11.17 -17.11 -5.60
CA TYR A 537 -9.94 -17.24 -6.37
C TYR A 537 -10.22 -17.76 -7.77
N ASN A 538 -9.70 -17.07 -8.80
CA ASN A 538 -9.92 -17.34 -10.23
C ASN A 538 -11.40 -17.59 -10.62
N ASN A 539 -12.35 -17.02 -9.87
CA ASN A 539 -13.80 -17.27 -9.98
C ASN A 539 -14.25 -18.75 -9.83
N VAL A 540 -13.33 -19.68 -9.59
CA VAL A 540 -13.60 -21.12 -9.46
C VAL A 540 -13.60 -21.53 -7.99
N TYR A 541 -12.60 -21.12 -7.23
CA TYR A 541 -12.45 -21.54 -5.85
C TYR A 541 -13.18 -20.59 -4.89
N THR A 542 -14.01 -21.17 -4.03
CA THR A 542 -14.72 -20.49 -2.95
C THR A 542 -14.08 -20.82 -1.63
N TYR A 543 -13.79 -19.79 -0.83
CA TYR A 543 -13.20 -20.00 0.49
C TYR A 543 -14.21 -20.66 1.44
N PRO A 544 -13.75 -21.49 2.39
CA PRO A 544 -14.59 -22.01 3.46
C PRO A 544 -14.99 -20.90 4.44
N ASP A 545 -16.08 -21.11 5.19
CA ASP A 545 -16.63 -20.10 6.11
C ASP A 545 -15.62 -19.60 7.15
N TRP A 546 -14.77 -20.49 7.66
CA TRP A 546 -13.71 -20.10 8.59
C TRP A 546 -12.65 -19.20 7.93
N GLY A 547 -12.40 -19.35 6.62
CA GLY A 547 -11.51 -18.50 5.85
C GLY A 547 -12.05 -17.08 5.71
N TYR A 548 -13.35 -16.93 5.43
CA TYR A 548 -14.02 -15.62 5.49
C TYR A 548 -13.99 -15.04 6.91
N GLY A 549 -14.15 -15.87 7.94
CA GLY A 549 -14.03 -15.46 9.34
C GLY A 549 -12.66 -14.87 9.68
N ILE A 550 -11.58 -15.49 9.19
CA ILE A 550 -10.21 -14.95 9.32
C ILE A 550 -10.09 -13.60 8.60
N GLY A 551 -10.54 -13.51 7.34
CA GLY A 551 -10.49 -12.27 6.57
C GLY A 551 -11.20 -11.11 7.29
N TRP A 552 -12.43 -11.33 7.76
CA TRP A 552 -13.14 -10.31 8.53
C TRP A 552 -12.43 -9.96 9.83
N THR A 553 -11.89 -10.94 10.56
CA THR A 553 -11.12 -10.69 11.79
C THR A 553 -9.92 -9.78 11.53
N MET A 554 -9.22 -9.97 10.40
CA MET A 554 -8.11 -9.12 9.99
C MET A 554 -8.58 -7.68 9.71
N ALA A 555 -9.67 -7.49 8.96
CA ALA A 555 -10.24 -6.16 8.71
C ALA A 555 -10.68 -5.47 10.01
N LEU A 556 -11.32 -6.21 10.92
CA LEU A 556 -11.81 -5.71 12.19
C LEU A 556 -10.70 -5.32 13.16
N SER A 557 -9.56 -6.02 13.09
CA SER A 557 -8.44 -5.81 14.00
C SER A 557 -7.92 -4.37 13.99
N SER A 558 -7.96 -3.69 12.83
CA SER A 558 -7.60 -2.28 12.70
C SER A 558 -8.79 -1.36 13.00
N MET A 559 -9.97 -1.67 12.46
CA MET A 559 -11.16 -0.81 12.60
C MET A 559 -11.59 -0.66 14.06
N VAL A 560 -11.46 -1.70 14.89
CA VAL A 560 -11.83 -1.67 16.31
C VAL A 560 -10.92 -0.76 17.15
N CYS A 561 -9.69 -0.48 16.70
CA CYS A 561 -8.74 0.36 17.44
C CYS A 561 -9.28 1.78 17.68
N ILE A 562 -10.06 2.32 16.75
CA ILE A 562 -10.64 3.67 16.84
C ILE A 562 -11.70 3.74 17.97
N PRO A 563 -12.81 2.98 17.93
CA PRO A 563 -13.81 3.02 18.99
C PRO A 563 -13.26 2.55 20.34
N LEU A 564 -12.40 1.52 20.37
CA LEU A 564 -11.77 1.06 21.61
C LEU A 564 -10.88 2.15 22.21
N GLY A 565 -10.11 2.87 21.39
CA GLY A 565 -9.29 4.00 21.83
C GLY A 565 -10.13 5.11 22.49
N ILE A 566 -11.28 5.45 21.87
CA ILE A 566 -12.24 6.42 22.40
C ILE A 566 -12.76 5.95 23.77
N VAL A 567 -13.24 4.71 23.87
CA VAL A 567 -13.78 4.13 25.12
C VAL A 567 -12.74 4.10 26.23
N VAL A 568 -11.53 3.60 25.94
CA VAL A 568 -10.43 3.51 26.92
C VAL A 568 -10.02 4.90 27.43
N LYS A 569 -9.97 5.91 26.56
CA LYS A 569 -9.65 7.28 26.97
C LYS A 569 -10.74 7.90 27.83
N ILE A 570 -12.01 7.68 27.47
CA ILE A 570 -13.14 8.15 28.29
C ILE A 570 -13.10 7.49 29.67
N TRP A 571 -12.88 6.17 29.73
CA TRP A 571 -12.89 5.42 30.99
C TRP A 571 -11.73 5.77 31.92
N LYS A 572 -10.55 6.07 31.38
CA LYS A 572 -9.36 6.43 32.18
C LYS A 572 -9.33 7.90 32.62
N THR A 573 -10.14 8.77 32.04
CA THR A 573 -10.12 10.19 32.38
C THR A 573 -11.10 10.46 33.51
N GLU A 574 -10.59 10.92 34.67
CA GLU A 574 -11.44 11.32 35.79
C GLU A 574 -12.25 12.58 35.44
N GLY A 575 -13.55 12.55 35.78
CA GLY A 575 -14.49 13.65 35.57
C GLY A 575 -15.86 13.19 35.05
N THR A 576 -16.79 14.13 34.90
CA THR A 576 -18.07 13.86 34.22
C THR A 576 -17.86 13.67 32.72
N LEU A 577 -18.76 12.98 32.02
CA LEU A 577 -18.67 12.76 30.57
C LEU A 577 -18.51 14.07 29.78
N SER A 578 -19.09 15.17 30.25
CA SER A 578 -18.95 16.49 29.63
C SER A 578 -17.53 17.06 29.82
N GLU A 579 -16.97 16.97 31.03
CA GLU A 579 -15.61 17.43 31.34
C GLU A 579 -14.54 16.60 30.62
N VAL A 580 -14.68 15.28 30.62
CA VAL A 580 -13.80 14.35 29.90
C VAL A 580 -13.79 14.63 28.39
N ARG A 581 -14.96 14.91 27.84
CA ARG A 581 -15.13 15.26 26.42
C ARG A 581 -14.45 16.58 26.07
N ILE A 582 -14.67 17.62 26.87
CA ILE A 582 -14.07 18.95 26.68
C ILE A 582 -12.54 18.87 26.83
N ARG A 583 -12.04 18.12 27.82
CA ARG A 583 -10.60 18.00 28.12
C ARG A 583 -9.83 17.22 27.06
N ASN A 584 -10.42 16.20 26.46
CA ASN A 584 -9.75 15.32 25.49
C ASN A 584 -10.03 15.64 24.01
N SER A 585 -11.08 16.43 23.71
CA SER A 585 -11.58 16.61 22.34
C SER A 585 -12.04 18.04 22.00
N GLY A 586 -12.01 18.98 22.95
CA GLY A 586 -12.63 20.29 22.79
C GLY A 586 -14.16 20.23 22.72
N HIS A 587 -14.81 21.27 22.16
CA HIS A 587 -16.27 21.35 22.03
C HIS A 587 -16.81 20.43 20.92
N LEU A 588 -16.89 19.13 21.20
CA LEU A 588 -17.54 18.17 20.32
C LEU A 588 -19.09 18.27 20.44
N PRO A 589 -19.86 18.38 19.33
CA PRO A 589 -21.34 18.38 19.37
C PRO A 589 -21.91 16.99 19.70
N VAL A 590 -22.87 16.87 20.62
CA VAL A 590 -23.46 15.56 21.06
C VAL A 590 -23.98 14.71 19.89
N SER A 591 -24.53 15.35 18.85
CA SER A 591 -25.05 14.71 17.63
C SER A 591 -23.99 13.94 16.84
N LEU A 592 -22.78 14.49 16.69
CA LEU A 592 -21.66 13.83 16.00
C LEU A 592 -21.17 12.60 16.77
N PHE A 593 -21.17 12.68 18.10
CA PHE A 593 -20.82 11.54 18.95
C PHE A 593 -21.83 10.40 18.85
N HIS A 594 -23.13 10.70 18.83
CA HIS A 594 -24.17 9.68 18.58
C HIS A 594 -24.14 9.12 17.16
N LEU A 595 -23.84 9.93 16.14
CA LEU A 595 -23.65 9.43 14.77
C LEU A 595 -22.44 8.47 14.69
N MET A 596 -21.35 8.77 15.39
CA MET A 596 -20.17 7.90 15.47
C MET A 596 -20.48 6.59 16.20
N LEU A 597 -21.20 6.65 17.32
CA LEU A 597 -21.68 5.45 18.02
C LEU A 597 -22.64 4.64 17.13
N PHE A 598 -23.53 5.31 16.40
CA PHE A 598 -24.47 4.68 15.49
C PHE A 598 -23.77 4.00 14.31
N LEU A 599 -22.72 4.61 13.73
CA LEU A 599 -21.90 3.95 12.69
C LEU A 599 -21.20 2.70 13.23
N VAL A 600 -20.69 2.75 14.46
CA VAL A 600 -20.09 1.59 15.14
C VAL A 600 -21.14 0.50 15.43
N LEU A 601 -22.35 0.88 15.87
CA LEU A 601 -23.44 -0.04 16.21
C LEU A 601 -24.13 -0.66 14.97
N CYS A 602 -24.40 0.13 13.92
CA CYS A 602 -24.90 -0.38 12.63
C CYS A 602 -23.89 -1.34 12.00
N TYR A 603 -22.59 -1.06 12.13
CA TYR A 603 -21.54 -1.96 11.67
C TYR A 603 -21.53 -3.29 12.42
N SER A 604 -21.57 -3.26 13.77
CA SER A 604 -21.67 -4.49 14.57
C SER A 604 -22.92 -5.34 14.24
N SER A 605 -24.02 -4.69 13.85
CA SER A 605 -25.28 -5.36 13.46
C SER A 605 -25.20 -5.99 12.06
N SER A 606 -24.59 -5.31 11.08
CA SER A 606 -24.47 -5.80 9.70
C SER A 606 -23.45 -6.96 9.59
N VAL A 607 -22.41 -6.93 10.42
CA VAL A 607 -21.45 -8.04 10.51
C VAL A 607 -22.07 -9.24 11.21
N ALA A 608 -22.82 -9.03 12.31
CA ALA A 608 -23.53 -10.12 12.99
C ALA A 608 -24.57 -10.84 12.11
N SER A 609 -25.18 -10.14 11.14
CA SER A 609 -26.11 -10.74 10.17
C SER A 609 -25.42 -11.47 9.01
N SER A 610 -24.11 -11.29 8.84
CA SER A 610 -23.32 -11.92 7.77
C SER A 610 -22.76 -13.30 8.19
N PHE A 611 -22.91 -13.67 9.47
CA PHE A 611 -22.50 -14.96 10.00
C PHE A 611 -23.71 -15.84 10.32
N PRO A 612 -23.59 -17.18 10.22
CA PRO A 612 -24.59 -18.10 10.76
C PRO A 612 -24.88 -17.79 12.23
N PHE A 613 -26.12 -18.01 12.67
CA PHE A 613 -26.61 -17.63 14.00
C PHE A 613 -25.77 -18.18 15.17
N ASP A 614 -25.03 -19.27 14.97
CA ASP A 614 -24.27 -20.01 15.99
C ASP A 614 -22.74 -19.86 15.90
N SER A 615 -22.20 -18.86 15.21
CA SER A 615 -20.73 -18.66 15.18
C SER A 615 -20.20 -17.97 16.46
N PRO A 616 -18.98 -18.30 16.93
CA PRO A 616 -18.32 -17.59 18.04
C PRO A 616 -18.15 -16.09 17.76
N LEU A 617 -18.00 -15.71 16.49
CA LEU A 617 -17.92 -14.32 16.02
C LEU A 617 -19.26 -13.60 16.18
N THR A 618 -20.38 -14.26 15.92
CA THR A 618 -21.74 -13.74 16.18
C THR A 618 -21.92 -13.41 17.65
N THR A 619 -21.34 -14.20 18.54
CA THR A 619 -21.35 -13.96 20.00
C THR A 619 -20.47 -12.77 20.38
N PHE A 620 -19.26 -12.65 19.82
CA PHE A 620 -18.39 -11.49 20.03
C PHE A 620 -19.04 -10.17 19.58
N PHE A 621 -19.71 -10.16 18.42
CA PHE A 621 -20.43 -8.98 17.94
C PHE A 621 -21.69 -8.65 18.74
N ARG A 622 -22.38 -9.65 19.27
CA ARG A 622 -23.47 -9.43 20.23
C ARG A 622 -22.96 -8.81 21.54
N ILE A 623 -21.80 -9.23 22.04
CA ILE A 623 -21.18 -8.63 23.23
C ILE A 623 -20.85 -7.16 22.97
N LEU A 624 -20.27 -6.84 21.81
CA LEU A 624 -19.99 -5.47 21.37
C LEU A 624 -21.25 -4.59 21.21
N ARG A 625 -22.42 -5.19 20.98
CA ARG A 625 -23.73 -4.51 20.96
C ARG A 625 -24.29 -4.24 22.36
N THR A 626 -23.82 -4.98 23.36
CA THR A 626 -24.33 -4.92 24.75
C THR A 626 -23.54 -3.93 25.60
N VAL A 627 -22.29 -3.61 25.20
CA VAL A 627 -21.46 -2.51 25.70
C VAL A 627 -21.84 -1.22 24.97
#